data_AF-A0A7S0FE96-F1
#
_entry.id   AF-A0A7S0FE96-F1
#
_cell.length_a   1.000
_cell.length_b   1.000
_cell.length_c   1.000
_cell.angle_alpha   90.00
_cell.angle_beta   90.00
_cell.angle_gamma   90.00
#
_symmetry.space_group_name_H-M   'P 1'
#
loop_
_entity.id
_entity.type
_entity.pdbx_description
1 polymer ?
#
loop_
_entity_poly.entity_id
_entity_poly.type
_entity_poly.pdbx_seq_one_letter_code
_entity_poly.pdbx_strand_id
1 'polypeptide(L)'
;RHFIKHILAFFAASDGIVLENLASKFSTEVQIPEARAFYGFQMAMENIHSETYSLLIEQYIREPMEKEAVFDAIRTMPPVQQKADWAVQWMNRENSFAERIVAFAAVEGVLFSGSFCAIYWLK
;
A
#
# COMPACT_ATOMS: atom_id res chain seq x y z
N ARG A 1 17.19 -7.83 -10.99
CA ARG A 1 16.04 -7.27 -11.77
C ARG A 1 14.70 -7.86 -11.33
N HIS A 2 14.56 -9.19 -11.20
CA HIS A 2 13.32 -9.83 -10.69
C HIS A 2 12.85 -9.33 -9.31
N PHE A 3 13.77 -9.13 -8.38
CA PHE A 3 13.47 -8.72 -7.00
C PHE A 3 12.86 -7.32 -6.89
N ILE A 4 13.51 -6.30 -7.48
CA ILE A 4 13.02 -4.91 -7.48
C ILE A 4 11.63 -4.81 -8.13
N LYS A 5 11.40 -5.58 -9.21
CA LYS A 5 10.10 -5.66 -9.87
C LYS A 5 8.98 -6.07 -8.90
N HIS A 6 9.19 -7.12 -8.11
CA HIS A 6 8.18 -7.61 -7.16
C HIS A 6 7.96 -6.61 -6.00
N ILE A 7 8.99 -5.87 -5.60
CA ILE A 7 8.85 -4.79 -4.62
C ILE A 7 7.97 -3.67 -5.17
N LEU A 8 8.24 -3.21 -6.40
CA LEU A 8 7.43 -2.16 -7.03
C LEU A 8 5.98 -2.60 -7.25
N ALA A 9 5.78 -3.87 -7.62
CA ALA A 9 4.45 -4.45 -7.79
C ALA A 9 3.65 -4.46 -6.47
N PHE A 10 4.32 -4.82 -5.37
CA PHE A 10 3.71 -4.77 -4.03
C PHE A 10 3.33 -3.34 -3.62
N PHE A 11 4.21 -2.36 -3.86
CA PHE A 11 3.96 -0.97 -3.49
C PHE A 11 2.79 -0.36 -4.26
N ALA A 12 2.77 -0.49 -5.59
CA ALA A 12 1.69 0.04 -6.43
C ALA A 12 0.31 -0.53 -6.05
N ALA A 13 0.25 -1.79 -5.62
CA ALA A 13 -0.97 -2.42 -5.16
C ALA A 13 -1.40 -2.00 -3.74
N SER A 14 -0.45 -1.75 -2.84
CA SER A 14 -0.72 -1.58 -1.41
C SER A 14 -1.22 -0.18 -1.04
N ASP A 15 -0.71 0.86 -1.70
CA ASP A 15 -1.07 2.25 -1.39
C ASP A 15 -2.56 2.51 -1.65
N GLY A 16 -3.14 1.88 -2.67
CA GLY A 16 -4.59 1.94 -2.93
C GLY A 16 -5.43 1.33 -1.81
N ILE A 17 -4.96 0.25 -1.17
CA ILE A 17 -5.64 -0.39 -0.04
C ILE A 17 -5.58 0.52 1.20
N VAL A 18 -4.42 1.12 1.46
CA VAL A 18 -4.23 2.07 2.56
C VAL A 18 -5.13 3.29 2.37
N LEU A 19 -5.13 3.87 1.16
CA LEU A 19 -5.95 5.03 0.80
C LEU A 19 -7.44 4.75 1.02
N GLU A 20 -7.95 3.62 0.55
CA GLU A 20 -9.36 3.25 0.69
C GLU A 20 -9.76 3.06 2.17
N ASN A 21 -8.88 2.49 3.00
CA ASN A 21 -9.14 2.37 4.44
C ASN A 21 -9.15 3.73 5.15
N LEU A 22 -8.21 4.61 4.82
CA LEU A 22 -8.16 5.97 5.35
C LEU A 22 -9.44 6.75 4.98
N ALA A 23 -9.85 6.69 3.71
CA ALA A 23 -10.99 7.42 3.20
C ALA A 23 -12.34 6.89 3.71
N SER A 24 -12.53 5.56 3.71
CA SER A 24 -13.85 4.96 4.02
C SER A 24 -14.04 4.61 5.50
N LYS A 25 -12.96 4.39 6.26
CA LYS A 25 -13.00 3.96 7.67
C LYS A 25 -12.42 5.00 8.60
N PHE A 26 -11.10 5.16 8.63
CA PHE A 26 -10.45 5.92 9.72
C PHE A 26 -10.84 7.38 9.74
N SER A 27 -10.88 8.06 8.59
CA SER A 27 -11.31 9.46 8.51
C SER A 27 -12.82 9.65 8.74
N THR A 28 -13.64 8.61 8.58
CA THR A 28 -15.08 8.70 8.85
C THR A 28 -15.43 8.39 10.30
N GLU A 29 -14.65 7.55 10.98
CA GLU A 29 -14.85 7.16 12.37
C GLU A 29 -14.26 8.19 13.34
N VAL A 30 -13.05 8.70 13.06
CA VAL A 30 -12.38 9.66 13.95
C VAL A 30 -12.96 11.07 13.73
N GLN A 31 -13.53 11.64 14.80
CA GLN A 31 -14.17 12.96 14.76
C GLN A 31 -13.25 14.10 15.23
N ILE A 32 -12.09 13.78 15.81
CA ILE A 32 -11.13 14.78 16.30
C ILE A 32 -10.54 15.54 15.11
N PRO A 33 -10.68 16.88 15.04
CA PRO A 33 -10.26 17.67 13.88
C PRO A 33 -8.77 17.52 13.52
N GLU A 34 -7.90 17.48 14.52
CA GLU A 34 -6.46 17.35 14.36
C GLU A 34 -6.09 16.01 13.72
N ALA A 35 -6.74 14.92 14.14
CA ALA A 35 -6.55 13.61 13.54
C ALA A 35 -7.11 13.54 12.11
N ARG A 36 -8.25 14.20 11.85
CA ARG A 36 -8.79 14.29 10.48
C ARG A 36 -7.89 15.10 9.55
N ALA A 37 -7.27 16.16 10.05
CA ALA A 37 -6.27 16.93 9.30
C ALA A 37 -5.05 16.07 8.96
N PHE A 38 -4.57 15.28 9.92
CA PHE A 38 -3.50 14.31 9.69
C PHE A 38 -3.87 13.29 8.61
N TYR A 39 -5.03 12.62 8.73
CA TYR A 39 -5.48 11.65 7.73
C TYR A 39 -5.70 12.30 6.36
N GLY A 40 -6.18 13.54 6.31
CA GLY A 40 -6.31 14.31 5.07
C GLY A 40 -4.96 14.46 4.36
N PHE A 41 -3.91 14.82 5.10
CA PHE A 41 -2.57 14.94 4.56
C PHE A 41 -1.96 13.57 4.19
N GLN A 42 -2.18 12.54 5.01
CA GLN A 42 -1.73 11.19 4.72
C GLN A 42 -2.32 10.68 3.39
N MET A 43 -3.63 10.84 3.17
CA MET A 43 -4.27 10.46 1.90
C MET A 43 -3.67 11.19 0.70
N ALA A 44 -3.31 12.47 0.85
CA ALA A 44 -2.64 13.21 -0.22
C ALA A 44 -1.25 12.63 -0.52
N MET A 45 -0.48 12.27 0.51
CA MET A 45 0.84 11.65 0.36
C MET A 45 0.76 10.25 -0.24
N GLU A 46 -0.23 9.42 0.13
CA GLU A 46 -0.42 8.09 -0.46
C GLU A 46 -0.71 8.15 -1.97
N ASN A 47 -1.41 9.19 -2.43
CA ASN A 47 -1.59 9.42 -3.87
C ASN A 47 -0.25 9.77 -4.56
N ILE A 48 0.60 10.57 -3.92
CA ILE A 48 1.94 10.90 -4.44
C ILE A 48 2.84 9.65 -4.44
N HIS A 49 2.75 8.79 -3.42
CA HIS A 49 3.46 7.50 -3.39
C HIS A 49 3.02 6.61 -4.56
N SER A 50 1.70 6.46 -4.77
CA SER A 50 1.14 5.69 -5.87
C SER A 50 1.63 6.18 -7.24
N GLU A 51 1.66 7.50 -7.46
CA GLU A 51 2.21 8.09 -8.68
C GLU A 51 3.71 7.79 -8.82
N THR A 52 4.48 7.98 -7.75
CA THR A 52 5.92 7.74 -7.73
C THR A 52 6.25 6.30 -8.12
N TYR A 53 5.56 5.30 -7.54
CA TYR A 53 5.78 3.90 -7.88
C TYR A 53 5.35 3.56 -9.30
N SER A 54 4.27 4.16 -9.78
CA SER A 54 3.82 4.02 -11.16
C SER A 54 4.86 4.53 -12.16
N LEU A 55 5.45 5.71 -11.90
CA LEU A 55 6.53 6.26 -12.72
C LEU A 55 7.79 5.39 -12.69
N LEU A 56 8.15 4.82 -11.54
CA LEU A 56 9.28 3.88 -11.44
C LEU A 56 9.02 2.60 -12.24
N ILE A 57 7.80 2.06 -12.17
CA ILE A 57 7.38 0.91 -12.99
C ILE A 57 7.50 1.25 -14.47
N GLU A 58 6.98 2.40 -14.90
CA GLU A 58 7.05 2.83 -16.30
C GLU A 58 8.49 2.96 -16.80
N GLN A 59 9.38 3.50 -15.96
CA GLN A 59 10.77 3.73 -16.32
C GLN A 59 11.60 2.45 -16.39
N TYR A 60 11.38 1.50 -15.47
CA TYR A 60 12.22 0.31 -15.34
C TYR A 60 11.67 -0.93 -16.05
N ILE A 61 10.36 -1.01 -16.31
CA ILE A 61 9.72 -2.15 -16.97
C ILE A 61 9.26 -1.71 -18.37
N ARG A 62 10.03 -2.14 -19.38
CA ARG A 62 9.81 -1.73 -20.78
C ARG A 62 8.76 -2.57 -21.50
N GLU A 63 8.68 -3.86 -21.17
CA GLU A 63 7.79 -4.79 -21.86
C GLU A 63 6.33 -4.55 -21.45
N PRO A 64 5.41 -4.22 -22.39
CA PRO A 64 4.03 -3.86 -22.05
C PRO A 64 3.28 -4.97 -21.29
N MET A 65 3.42 -6.23 -21.70
CA MET A 65 2.77 -7.35 -21.02
C MET A 65 3.28 -7.54 -19.59
N GLU A 66 4.58 -7.35 -19.37
CA GLU A 66 5.17 -7.46 -18.03
C GLU A 66 4.71 -6.29 -17.14
N LYS A 67 4.58 -5.10 -17.72
CA LYS A 67 4.06 -3.90 -17.03
C LYS A 67 2.61 -4.10 -16.59
N GLU A 68 1.74 -4.61 -17.46
CA GLU A 68 0.35 -4.91 -17.13
C GLU A 68 0.26 -5.94 -15.99
N ALA A 69 1.08 -7.00 -16.05
CA ALA A 69 1.12 -7.99 -14.98
C ALA A 69 1.58 -7.38 -13.63
N VAL A 70 2.49 -6.41 -13.64
CA VAL A 70 2.96 -5.72 -12.43
C VAL A 70 1.91 -4.77 -11.86
N PHE A 71 1.11 -4.12 -12.69
CA PHE A 71 -0.02 -3.31 -12.21
C PHE A 71 -1.16 -4.18 -11.66
N ASP A 72 -1.39 -5.36 -12.23
CA ASP A 72 -2.37 -6.33 -11.71
C ASP A 72 -1.76 -7.33 -10.70
N ALA A 73 -0.71 -6.92 -9.97
CA ALA A 73 0.06 -7.80 -9.09
C ALA A 73 -0.76 -8.49 -8.00
N ILE A 74 -1.88 -7.89 -7.58
CA ILE A 74 -2.81 -8.54 -6.64
C ILE A 74 -3.36 -9.85 -7.22
N ARG A 75 -3.56 -9.94 -8.54
CA ARG A 75 -4.06 -11.15 -9.21
C ARG A 75 -2.95 -12.02 -9.80
N THR A 76 -1.83 -11.40 -10.21
CA THR A 76 -0.76 -12.09 -10.94
C THR A 76 0.38 -12.57 -10.03
N MET A 77 0.51 -12.05 -8.81
CA MET A 77 1.60 -12.38 -7.89
C MET A 77 1.07 -12.89 -6.53
N PRO A 78 1.13 -14.21 -6.26
CA PRO A 78 0.59 -14.80 -5.03
C PRO A 78 1.09 -14.17 -3.71
N PRO A 79 2.38 -13.79 -3.55
CA PRO A 79 2.83 -13.12 -2.33
C PRO A 79 2.23 -11.72 -2.13
N VAL A 80 1.95 -11.00 -3.21
CA VAL A 80 1.28 -9.68 -3.15
C VAL A 80 -0.18 -9.88 -2.79
N GLN A 81 -0.84 -10.86 -3.42
CA GLN A 81 -2.21 -11.24 -3.12
C GLN A 81 -2.41 -11.56 -1.63
N GLN A 82 -1.56 -12.41 -1.05
CA GLN A 82 -1.68 -12.78 0.37
C GLN A 82 -1.56 -11.58 1.31
N LYS A 83 -0.67 -10.63 1.00
CA LYS A 83 -0.54 -9.39 1.79
C LYS A 83 -1.76 -8.48 1.61
N ALA A 84 -2.27 -8.36 0.39
CA ALA A 84 -3.46 -7.57 0.08
C ALA A 84 -4.69 -8.14 0.81
N ASP A 85 -4.92 -9.45 0.70
CA ASP A 85 -6.02 -10.14 1.39
C ASP A 85 -5.92 -9.96 2.91
N TRP A 86 -4.70 -10.05 3.46
CA TRP A 86 -4.46 -9.82 4.89
C TRP A 86 -4.75 -8.38 5.31
N ALA A 87 -4.52 -7.37 4.47
CA ALA A 87 -4.87 -5.98 4.78
C ALA A 87 -6.38 -5.75 4.65
N VAL A 88 -7.01 -6.26 3.59
CA VAL A 88 -8.44 -6.09 3.27
C VAL A 88 -9.33 -6.67 4.36
N GLN A 89 -8.97 -7.81 4.97
CA GLN A 89 -9.76 -8.37 6.08
C GLN A 89 -9.92 -7.39 7.26
N TRP A 90 -9.00 -6.43 7.45
CA TRP A 90 -9.08 -5.42 8.52
C TRP A 90 -9.89 -4.18 8.15
N MET A 91 -10.36 -4.05 6.90
CA MET A 91 -11.19 -2.94 6.41
C MET A 91 -12.68 -3.12 6.74
N ASN A 92 -12.99 -3.74 7.88
CA ASN A 92 -14.35 -4.04 8.31
C ASN A 92 -14.81 -3.11 9.45
N ARG A 93 -16.07 -3.22 9.88
CA ARG A 93 -16.60 -2.53 11.08
C ARG A 93 -16.88 -3.49 12.25
N GLU A 94 -16.63 -4.78 12.08
CA GLU A 94 -16.89 -5.84 13.07
C GLU A 94 -15.84 -5.86 14.18
N ASN A 95 -14.56 -5.63 13.82
CA ASN A 95 -13.48 -5.44 14.78
C ASN A 95 -13.58 -4.08 15.48
N SER A 96 -12.91 -3.95 16.61
CA SER A 96 -12.73 -2.65 17.26
C SER A 96 -11.79 -1.75 16.46
N PHE A 97 -11.95 -0.43 16.61
CA PHE A 97 -11.02 0.53 16.02
C PHE A 97 -9.58 0.29 16.49
N ALA A 98 -9.39 -0.11 17.76
CA ALA A 98 -8.07 -0.39 18.33
C ALA A 98 -7.36 -1.56 17.63
N GLU A 99 -8.08 -2.64 17.30
CA GLU A 99 -7.52 -3.76 16.53
C GLU A 99 -7.17 -3.32 15.10
N ARG A 100 -8.09 -2.60 14.45
CA ARG A 100 -7.87 -2.13 13.07
C ARG A 100 -6.68 -1.19 12.95
N ILE A 101 -6.53 -0.24 13.87
CA ILE A 101 -5.43 0.73 13.80
C ILE A 101 -4.08 0.05 14.05
N VAL A 102 -4.01 -0.96 14.92
CA VAL A 102 -2.81 -1.79 15.10
C VAL A 102 -2.52 -2.61 13.84
N ALA A 103 -3.55 -3.20 13.23
CA ALA A 103 -3.40 -3.94 11.99
C ALA A 103 -2.88 -3.07 10.84
N PHE A 104 -3.43 -1.86 10.67
CA PHE A 104 -2.95 -0.92 9.64
C PHE A 104 -1.57 -0.34 9.96
N ALA A 105 -1.21 -0.17 11.24
CA ALA A 105 0.18 0.13 11.61
C ALA A 105 1.14 -1.01 11.21
N ALA A 106 0.71 -2.28 11.28
CA ALA A 106 1.48 -3.40 10.75
C ALA A 106 1.51 -3.42 9.22
N VAL A 107 0.44 -3.03 8.53
CA VAL A 107 0.44 -2.84 7.08
C VAL A 107 1.52 -1.84 6.70
N GLU A 108 1.45 -0.60 7.17
CA GLU A 108 2.37 0.47 6.77
C GLU A 108 3.79 0.29 7.31
N GLY A 109 3.94 -0.19 8.55
CA GLY A 109 5.24 -0.30 9.21
C GLY A 109 5.96 -1.62 8.96
N VAL A 110 5.27 -2.76 9.09
CA VAL A 110 5.91 -4.09 9.03
C VAL A 110 5.94 -4.62 7.60
N LEU A 111 4.82 -4.59 6.87
CA LEU A 111 4.75 -5.21 5.54
C LEU A 111 5.63 -4.51 4.48
N PHE A 112 5.91 -3.22 4.67
CA PHE A 112 6.83 -2.44 3.83
C PHE A 112 8.29 -2.48 4.30
N SER A 113 8.58 -2.79 5.57
CA SER A 113 9.93 -2.66 6.14
C SER A 113 11.00 -3.42 5.37
N GLY A 114 10.72 -4.68 4.99
CA GLY A 114 11.65 -5.51 4.21
C GLY A 114 11.95 -4.92 2.83
N SER A 115 10.93 -4.35 2.17
CA SER A 115 11.08 -3.70 0.87
C SER A 115 11.92 -2.43 0.96
N PHE A 116 11.70 -1.60 1.98
CA PHE A 116 12.52 -0.40 2.20
C PHE A 116 13.97 -0.74 2.54
N CYS A 117 14.19 -1.74 3.41
CA CYS A 117 15.53 -2.24 3.72
C CYS A 117 16.26 -2.73 2.46
N ALA A 118 15.56 -3.49 1.62
CA ALA A 118 16.07 -3.97 0.34
C ALA A 118 16.45 -2.84 -0.63
N ILE A 119 15.63 -1.80 -0.75
CA ILE A 119 15.93 -0.63 -1.59
C ILE A 119 17.13 0.13 -1.02
N TYR A 120 17.18 0.32 0.30
CA TYR A 120 18.30 1.01 0.95
C TYR A 120 19.63 0.26 0.76
N TRP A 121 19.62 -1.07 0.78
CA TRP A 121 20.80 -1.88 0.50
C TRP A 121 21.36 -1.69 -0.92
N LEU A 122 20.51 -1.32 -1.88
CA LEU A 122 20.92 -1.10 -3.27
C LEU A 122 21.50 0.31 -3.52
N LYS A 123 21.45 1.19 -2.51
CA LYS A 123 22.04 2.52 -2.54
C LYS A 123 23.55 2.46 -2.28
#